data_AF-A0A9Q0Y663-F1
#
_entry.id   AF-A0A9Q0Y663-F1
#
_cell.length_a   1.000
_cell.length_b   1.000
_cell.length_c   1.000
_cell.angle_alpha   90.00
_cell.angle_beta   90.00
_cell.angle_gamma   90.00
#
_symmetry.space_group_name_H-M   'P 1'
#
loop_
_entity.id
_entity.type
_entity.pdbx_description
1 polymer ?
#
loop_
_entity_poly.entity_id
_entity_poly.type
_entity_poly.pdbx_seq_one_letter_code
_entity_poly.pdbx_strand_id
1 'polypeptide(L)'
;MARDRVSPCGAWRALPLLAWTFPLVTFASFADETLERASKSEGYCSRILRAQGTRREGYNEFSLRVEGDPDFYKPGNSYRVTLSAATPAYFRGFTLIALKEGKEGDREEDHAGTFQIIDEEETQFMSNCPVAVTESTPRRRTRIQVFWTAPSSGTGCVIL
;
A
#
# COMPACT_ATOMS: atom_id res chain seq x y z
N MET A 1 -6.09 -4.36 -56.22
CA MET A 1 -5.16 -3.99 -55.14
C MET A 1 -3.77 -4.52 -55.50
N ALA A 2 -3.07 -3.90 -56.46
CA ALA A 2 -2.36 -2.62 -56.39
C ALA A 2 -1.07 -2.72 -55.54
N ARG A 3 0.07 -2.92 -56.21
CA ARG A 3 1.19 -1.96 -56.18
C ARG A 3 2.23 -2.35 -57.23
N ASP A 4 2.29 -1.48 -58.24
CA ASP A 4 3.30 -1.43 -59.28
C ASP A 4 4.71 -1.29 -58.72
N ARG A 5 5.62 -1.79 -59.53
CA ARG A 5 7.05 -1.90 -59.31
C ARG A 5 7.73 -0.82 -60.17
N VAL A 6 8.89 -0.35 -59.69
CA VAL A 6 10.04 0.21 -60.45
C VAL A 6 10.10 1.74 -60.69
N SER A 7 10.97 2.39 -59.88
CA SER A 7 12.16 3.22 -60.20
C SER A 7 12.08 4.40 -61.22
N PRO A 8 13.16 5.17 -61.47
CA PRO A 8 14.35 5.58 -60.69
C PRO A 8 14.53 7.13 -60.70
N CYS A 9 15.53 7.65 -59.97
CA CYS A 9 16.33 8.87 -60.27
C CYS A 9 16.97 9.30 -58.95
N GLY A 10 18.25 9.61 -58.80
CA GLY A 10 19.40 9.65 -59.68
C GLY A 10 20.53 10.06 -58.72
N ALA A 11 21.67 9.39 -58.83
CA ALA A 11 22.88 9.86 -58.17
C ALA A 11 23.20 11.28 -58.65
N TRP A 12 23.84 12.11 -57.82
CA TRP A 12 25.03 12.88 -58.18
C TRP A 12 25.70 13.47 -56.93
N ARG A 13 27.01 13.25 -56.87
CA ARG A 13 27.95 13.90 -55.96
C ARG A 13 28.28 15.28 -56.51
N ALA A 14 28.32 16.31 -55.67
CA ALA A 14 29.27 17.42 -55.79
C ALA A 14 29.26 18.28 -54.51
N LEU A 15 30.42 18.36 -53.87
CA LEU A 15 30.87 19.42 -52.94
C LEU A 15 31.06 20.75 -53.72
N PRO A 16 31.54 21.86 -53.12
CA PRO A 16 31.37 22.45 -51.79
C PRO A 16 31.01 23.97 -51.90
N LEU A 17 31.01 24.66 -50.74
CA LEU A 17 31.45 26.04 -50.50
C LEU A 17 30.42 27.05 -49.98
N LEU A 18 30.92 27.72 -48.94
CA LEU A 18 30.68 29.10 -48.52
C LEU A 18 29.42 29.40 -47.72
N ALA A 19 29.69 29.53 -46.41
CA ALA A 19 29.23 30.58 -45.52
C ALA A 19 27.69 30.68 -45.36
N TRP A 20 27.16 30.87 -44.18
CA TRP A 20 27.17 32.15 -43.51
C TRP A 20 26.83 31.92 -42.03
N THR A 21 27.48 32.73 -41.21
CA THR A 21 27.15 33.13 -39.85
C THR A 21 25.68 32.95 -39.44
N PHE A 22 25.41 32.34 -38.29
CA PHE A 22 24.47 32.79 -37.24
C PHE A 22 24.44 31.73 -36.11
N PRO A 23 25.06 31.95 -34.94
CA PRO A 23 24.77 31.12 -33.79
C PRO A 23 23.47 31.65 -33.16
N LEU A 24 22.33 31.25 -33.72
CA LEU A 24 21.07 31.35 -33.00
C LEU A 24 21.05 30.13 -32.07
N VAL A 25 21.47 30.34 -30.82
CA VAL A 25 21.33 29.35 -29.76
C VAL A 25 19.83 29.18 -29.52
N THR A 26 19.21 28.27 -30.26
CA THR A 26 17.94 27.67 -29.90
C THR A 26 18.23 26.82 -28.67
N PHE A 27 17.98 27.38 -27.48
CA PHE A 27 17.76 26.56 -26.31
C PHE A 27 16.61 25.63 -26.64
N ALA A 28 16.96 24.39 -26.97
CA ALA A 28 16.02 23.30 -27.06
C ALA A 28 15.22 23.32 -25.76
N SER A 29 13.91 23.47 -25.88
CA SER A 29 12.99 23.07 -24.84
C SER A 29 13.29 21.59 -24.58
N PHE A 30 14.05 21.31 -23.51
CA PHE A 30 14.01 20.02 -22.85
C PHE A 30 12.63 19.95 -22.19
N ALA A 31 11.62 19.69 -23.02
CA ALA A 31 10.36 19.16 -22.57
C ALA A 31 10.68 17.80 -21.95
N ASP A 32 10.53 17.75 -20.63
CA ASP A 32 9.69 16.74 -20.00
C ASP A 32 9.93 15.30 -20.45
N GLU A 33 10.97 14.66 -19.92
CA GLU A 33 11.09 13.19 -19.98
C GLU A 33 11.75 12.60 -18.71
N THR A 34 11.47 13.18 -17.54
CA THR A 34 11.89 12.58 -16.26
C THR A 34 10.80 12.51 -15.19
N LEU A 35 9.58 13.00 -15.45
CA LEU A 35 8.47 12.83 -14.52
C LEU A 35 7.74 11.47 -14.65
N GLU A 36 7.93 10.76 -15.78
CA GLU A 36 7.30 9.47 -16.06
C GLU A 36 8.19 8.27 -15.69
N ARG A 37 8.93 8.37 -14.58
CA ARG A 37 9.51 7.18 -13.92
C ARG A 37 9.41 7.19 -12.40
N ALA A 38 8.71 8.18 -11.83
CA ALA A 38 8.41 8.27 -10.41
C ALA A 38 6.89 8.17 -10.11
N SER A 39 6.10 7.67 -11.06
CA SER A 39 4.66 7.43 -10.92
C SER A 39 4.31 5.96 -10.64
N LYS A 40 5.26 5.17 -10.09
CA LYS A 40 4.84 4.02 -9.28
C LYS A 40 4.47 4.61 -7.93
N SER A 41 3.24 5.12 -7.84
CA SER A 41 2.64 5.60 -6.59
C SER A 41 3.09 4.67 -5.47
N GLU A 42 3.74 5.22 -4.44
CA GLU A 42 3.86 4.47 -3.19
C GLU A 42 2.42 4.15 -2.79
N GLY A 43 1.98 2.92 -3.05
CA GLY A 43 0.61 2.50 -2.83
C GLY A 43 0.19 2.80 -1.40
N TYR A 44 -1.09 3.10 -1.21
CA TYR A 44 -1.66 3.34 0.12
C TYR A 44 -1.34 2.12 1.00
N CYS A 45 -0.73 2.35 2.16
CA CYS A 45 -0.27 1.28 3.04
C CYS A 45 0.71 0.26 2.41
N SER A 46 1.38 0.58 1.29
CA SER A 46 2.27 -0.36 0.54
C SER A 46 3.43 -0.93 1.36
N ARG A 47 3.81 -0.30 2.47
CA ARG A 47 4.82 -0.82 3.40
C ARG A 47 4.33 -2.05 4.17
N ILE A 48 3.04 -2.12 4.48
CA ILE A 48 2.45 -3.25 5.21
C ILE A 48 2.52 -4.51 4.35
N LEU A 49 2.22 -4.39 3.06
CA LEU A 49 2.20 -5.52 2.13
C LEU A 49 3.60 -6.07 1.84
N ARG A 50 4.58 -5.17 1.72
CA ARG A 50 6.00 -5.57 1.60
C ARG A 50 6.54 -6.24 2.86
N ALA A 51 5.97 -5.95 4.02
CA ALA A 51 6.36 -6.53 5.30
C ALA A 51 5.66 -7.86 5.61
N GLN A 52 4.68 -8.29 4.81
CA GLN A 52 4.07 -9.60 4.95
C GLN A 52 5.12 -10.69 4.65
N GLY A 53 5.72 -11.22 5.70
CA GLY A 53 6.55 -12.42 5.61
C GLY A 53 5.70 -13.61 5.19
N THR A 54 6.31 -14.64 4.59
CA THR A 54 5.64 -15.90 4.29
C THR A 54 4.91 -16.40 5.54
N ARG A 55 3.57 -16.45 5.50
CA ARG A 55 2.71 -16.98 6.56
C ARG A 55 3.35 -18.23 7.16
N ARG A 56 3.85 -18.11 8.39
CA ARG A 56 4.39 -19.27 9.12
C ARG A 56 3.24 -19.85 9.90
N GLU A 57 2.67 -20.95 9.40
CA GLU A 57 1.54 -21.67 10.01
C GLU A 57 1.85 -22.34 11.36
N GLY A 58 2.88 -21.88 12.10
CA GLY A 58 3.37 -22.52 13.32
C GLY A 58 3.31 -21.68 14.59
N TYR A 59 2.96 -20.40 14.52
CA TYR A 59 2.95 -19.52 15.68
C TYR A 59 1.58 -19.49 16.38
N ASN A 60 1.22 -20.58 17.04
CA ASN A 60 -0.02 -20.67 17.83
C ASN A 60 0.08 -19.94 19.19
N GLU A 61 1.25 -19.41 19.54
CA GLU A 61 1.41 -18.64 20.77
C GLU A 61 0.81 -17.24 20.66
N PHE A 62 0.62 -16.69 19.45
CA PHE A 62 -0.01 -15.39 19.25
C PHE A 62 -1.46 -15.58 18.79
N SER A 63 -2.41 -14.95 19.46
CA SER A 63 -3.81 -15.03 19.08
C SER A 63 -4.45 -13.65 19.03
N LEU A 64 -5.11 -13.38 17.90
CA LEU A 64 -6.01 -12.24 17.71
C LEU A 64 -7.43 -12.74 17.99
N ARG A 65 -8.12 -12.08 18.92
CA ARG A 65 -9.47 -12.46 19.35
C ARG A 65 -10.37 -11.25 19.47
N VAL A 66 -11.64 -11.45 19.18
CA VAL A 66 -12.68 -10.44 19.42
C VAL A 66 -13.40 -10.80 20.71
N GLU A 67 -13.52 -9.87 21.63
CA GLU A 67 -14.19 -10.10 22.91
C GLU A 67 -15.65 -10.53 22.69
N GLY A 68 -16.03 -11.63 23.34
CA GLY A 68 -17.34 -12.26 23.20
C GLY A 68 -17.46 -13.27 22.05
N ASP A 69 -16.40 -13.48 21.27
CA ASP A 69 -16.33 -14.44 20.15
C ASP A 69 -17.61 -14.41 19.25
N PRO A 70 -17.96 -13.25 18.67
CA PRO A 70 -19.19 -13.11 17.88
C PRO A 70 -19.10 -13.87 16.55
N ASP A 71 -20.15 -14.62 16.20
CA ASP A 71 -20.24 -15.29 14.89
C ASP A 71 -20.31 -14.30 13.72
N PHE A 72 -20.97 -13.15 13.92
CA PHE A 72 -21.16 -12.10 12.92
C PHE A 72 -21.05 -10.72 13.53
N TYR A 73 -20.49 -9.78 12.76
CA TYR A 73 -20.46 -8.38 13.15
C TYR A 73 -21.80 -7.70 12.82
N LYS A 74 -22.21 -6.73 13.65
CA LYS A 74 -23.36 -5.86 13.43
C LYS A 74 -22.85 -4.48 12.97
N PRO A 75 -23.35 -3.94 11.85
CA PRO A 75 -22.89 -2.63 11.36
C PRO A 75 -22.98 -1.53 12.42
N GLY A 76 -21.92 -0.75 12.57
CA GLY A 76 -21.83 0.35 13.55
C GLY A 76 -21.55 -0.08 14.99
N ASN A 77 -21.56 -1.38 15.32
CA ASN A 77 -21.15 -1.85 16.63
C ASN A 77 -19.63 -1.79 16.79
N SER A 78 -19.18 -1.39 17.98
CA SER A 78 -17.78 -1.44 18.37
C SER A 78 -17.45 -2.74 19.10
N TYR A 79 -16.44 -3.43 18.62
CA TYR A 79 -15.94 -4.68 19.16
C TYR A 79 -14.55 -4.48 19.76
N ARG A 80 -14.26 -5.14 20.88
CA ARG A 80 -12.91 -5.10 21.45
C ARG A 80 -12.07 -6.21 20.83
N VAL A 81 -11.03 -5.81 20.11
CA VAL A 81 -10.06 -6.73 19.53
C VAL A 81 -8.84 -6.80 20.45
N THR A 82 -8.43 -8.01 20.80
CA THR A 82 -7.29 -8.26 21.69
C THR A 82 -6.28 -9.12 20.95
N LEU A 83 -5.05 -8.62 20.82
CA LEU A 83 -3.90 -9.42 20.40
C LEU A 83 -3.16 -9.86 21.65
N SER A 84 -2.92 -11.16 21.78
CA SER A 84 -2.30 -11.75 22.97
C SER A 84 -1.22 -12.77 22.63
N ALA A 85 -0.24 -12.92 23.51
CA ALA A 85 0.82 -13.93 23.45
C ALA A 85 0.70 -14.89 24.64
N ALA A 86 0.77 -16.19 24.37
CA ALA A 86 0.81 -17.23 25.39
C ALA A 86 2.16 -17.21 26.11
N THR A 87 2.15 -17.24 27.44
CA THR A 87 3.38 -17.30 28.24
C THR A 87 4.17 -18.56 27.90
N PRO A 88 5.50 -18.49 27.67
CA PRO A 88 6.44 -17.39 27.95
C PRO A 88 6.70 -16.41 26.79
N ALA A 89 5.94 -16.47 25.69
CA ALA A 89 6.14 -15.61 24.54
C ALA A 89 5.73 -14.14 24.76
N TYR A 90 6.31 -13.25 23.97
CA TYR A 90 5.98 -11.82 23.93
C TYR A 90 6.24 -11.27 22.53
N PHE A 91 5.55 -10.20 22.15
CA PHE A 91 5.83 -9.42 20.94
C PHE A 91 6.37 -8.04 21.30
N ARG A 92 7.11 -7.41 20.38
CA ARG A 92 7.65 -6.05 20.55
C ARG A 92 7.03 -5.04 19.60
N GLY A 93 6.56 -5.50 18.45
CA GLY A 93 5.87 -4.71 17.45
C GLY A 93 4.78 -5.55 16.81
N PHE A 94 3.78 -4.88 16.28
CA PHE A 94 2.64 -5.52 15.66
C PHE A 94 2.00 -4.55 14.67
N THR A 95 1.23 -5.07 13.73
CA THR A 95 0.41 -4.25 12.84
C THR A 95 -0.95 -4.91 12.73
N LEU A 96 -2.01 -4.16 13.06
CA LEU A 96 -3.40 -4.59 12.89
C LEU A 96 -4.02 -3.81 11.73
N ILE A 97 -4.69 -4.54 10.85
CA ILE A 97 -5.43 -4.01 9.71
C ILE A 97 -6.78 -4.71 9.63
N ALA A 98 -7.76 -4.08 9.00
CA ALA A 98 -9.07 -4.67 8.78
C ALA A 98 -9.38 -4.58 7.30
N LEU A 99 -9.38 -5.70 6.59
CA LEU A 99 -9.52 -5.76 5.14
C LEU A 99 -10.83 -6.41 4.73
N LYS A 100 -11.40 -5.97 3.63
CA LYS A 100 -12.49 -6.70 2.97
C LYS A 100 -11.97 -8.04 2.47
N GLU A 101 -12.80 -9.07 2.53
CA GLU A 101 -12.43 -10.40 2.05
C GLU A 101 -11.99 -10.37 0.57
N GLY A 102 -10.85 -11.02 0.28
CA GLY A 102 -10.26 -11.07 -1.06
C GLY A 102 -9.51 -9.80 -1.48
N LYS A 103 -9.29 -8.83 -0.57
CA LYS A 103 -8.49 -7.63 -0.82
C LYS A 103 -7.13 -7.72 -0.14
N GLU A 104 -6.15 -7.04 -0.74
CA GLU A 104 -4.77 -7.02 -0.24
C GLU A 104 -4.52 -5.83 0.69
N GLY A 105 -5.22 -4.70 0.51
CA GLY A 105 -5.05 -3.51 1.35
C GLY A 105 -4.15 -2.42 0.75
N ASP A 106 -3.90 -2.51 -0.56
CA ASP A 106 -3.13 -1.54 -1.37
C ASP A 106 -3.82 -0.17 -1.52
N ARG A 107 -5.12 -0.15 -1.23
CA ARG A 107 -6.01 1.00 -1.46
C ARG A 107 -6.84 1.25 -0.20
N GLU A 108 -7.20 2.49 0.06
CA GLU A 108 -7.97 2.86 1.25
C GLU A 108 -9.33 2.17 1.28
N GLU A 109 -9.98 2.03 0.12
CA GLU A 109 -11.27 1.36 -0.03
C GLU A 109 -11.24 -0.15 0.23
N ASP A 110 -10.05 -0.76 0.31
CA ASP A 110 -9.91 -2.18 0.67
C ASP A 110 -10.01 -2.38 2.19
N HIS A 111 -9.78 -1.32 2.98
CA HIS A 111 -9.92 -1.36 4.43
C HIS A 111 -11.40 -1.24 4.84
N ALA A 112 -11.76 -1.88 5.94
CA ALA A 112 -13.14 -1.99 6.40
C ALA A 112 -13.29 -1.76 7.90
N GLY A 113 -14.24 -0.90 8.25
CA GLY A 113 -14.47 -0.48 9.63
C GLY A 113 -13.49 0.59 10.08
N THR A 114 -13.45 0.86 11.37
CA THR A 114 -12.61 1.92 11.93
C THR A 114 -12.05 1.47 13.27
N PHE A 115 -10.72 1.53 13.41
CA PHE A 115 -10.09 1.27 14.70
C PHE A 115 -10.16 2.50 15.61
N GLN A 116 -10.23 2.27 16.91
CA GLN A 116 -10.10 3.29 17.94
C GLN A 116 -9.10 2.80 18.97
N ILE A 117 -8.16 3.68 19.32
CA ILE A 117 -7.10 3.41 20.28
C ILE A 117 -7.69 3.40 21.69
N ILE A 118 -7.35 2.37 22.47
CA ILE A 118 -7.73 2.26 23.89
C ILE A 118 -6.61 2.79 24.78
N ASP A 119 -5.37 2.42 24.43
CA ASP A 119 -4.17 2.78 25.16
C ASP A 119 -3.15 3.42 24.21
N GLU A 120 -3.01 4.75 24.31
CA GLU A 120 -2.08 5.55 23.51
C GLU A 120 -0.61 5.34 23.94
N GLU A 121 -0.37 4.88 25.17
CA GLU A 121 0.98 4.55 25.63
C GLU A 121 1.49 3.26 24.97
N GLU A 122 0.59 2.37 24.54
CA GLU A 122 0.94 1.09 23.93
C GLU A 122 0.73 1.05 22.40
N THR A 123 -0.28 1.75 21.90
CA THR A 123 -0.77 1.60 20.54
C THR A 123 -1.01 2.96 19.89
N GLN A 124 -0.76 3.06 18.58
CA GLN A 124 -0.96 4.28 17.81
C GLN A 124 -1.36 3.96 16.37
N PHE A 125 -1.93 4.92 15.66
CA PHE A 125 -2.13 4.79 14.22
C PHE A 125 -0.80 4.89 13.48
N MET A 126 -0.64 4.09 12.44
CA MET A 126 0.58 4.08 11.62
C MET A 126 0.65 5.36 10.78
N SER A 127 1.78 6.07 10.81
CA SER A 127 1.95 7.36 10.13
C SER A 127 1.83 7.28 8.59
N ASN A 128 2.28 6.17 8.00
CA ASN A 128 2.17 5.91 6.56
C ASN A 128 0.88 5.17 6.16
N CYS A 129 0.01 4.83 7.13
CA CYS A 129 -1.22 4.10 6.91
C CYS A 129 -2.19 4.40 8.07
N PRO A 130 -2.95 5.51 8.01
CA PRO A 130 -3.73 5.99 9.15
C PRO A 130 -4.87 5.04 9.56
N VAL A 131 -5.25 4.11 8.68
CA VAL A 131 -6.25 3.06 8.96
C VAL A 131 -5.66 1.84 9.68
N ALA A 132 -4.34 1.71 9.76
CA ALA A 132 -3.66 0.61 10.45
C ALA A 132 -3.20 1.04 11.85
N VAL A 133 -3.25 0.09 12.78
CA VAL A 133 -2.76 0.30 14.16
C VAL A 133 -1.43 -0.42 14.35
N THR A 134 -0.49 0.23 15.01
CA THR A 134 0.86 -0.29 15.30
C THR A 134 1.26 0.04 16.74
N GLU A 135 2.38 -0.52 17.21
CA GLU A 135 2.95 -0.17 18.50
C GLU A 135 3.40 1.30 18.56
N SER A 136 3.19 1.94 19.72
CA SER A 136 3.75 3.26 20.02
C SER A 136 5.26 3.20 20.25
N THR A 137 5.69 2.18 20.99
CA THR A 137 7.05 1.97 21.47
C THR A 137 7.44 0.50 21.37
N PRO A 138 8.71 0.16 21.09
CA PRO A 138 9.16 -1.23 20.88
C PRO A 138 9.36 -2.00 22.21
N ARG A 139 8.41 -1.90 23.13
CA ARG A 139 8.39 -2.55 24.45
C ARG A 139 7.86 -3.99 24.32
N ARG A 140 8.39 -4.90 25.14
CA ARG A 140 7.88 -6.28 25.24
C ARG A 140 6.49 -6.26 25.85
N ARG A 141 5.53 -6.85 25.15
CA ARG A 141 4.13 -6.96 25.57
C ARG A 141 3.62 -8.37 25.34
N THR A 142 2.67 -8.77 26.17
CA THR A 142 1.95 -10.04 26.05
C THR A 142 0.50 -9.84 25.64
N ARG A 143 0.00 -8.59 25.66
CA ARG A 143 -1.38 -8.26 25.35
C ARG A 143 -1.49 -6.80 24.94
N ILE A 144 -2.30 -6.50 23.93
CA ILE A 144 -2.77 -5.15 23.59
C ILE A 144 -4.26 -5.22 23.26
N GLN A 145 -4.94 -4.07 23.29
CA GLN A 145 -6.36 -3.99 22.98
C GLN A 145 -6.67 -2.74 22.15
N VAL A 146 -7.57 -2.91 21.19
CA VAL A 146 -8.13 -1.81 20.40
C VAL A 146 -9.63 -2.02 20.26
N PHE A 147 -10.37 -0.96 20.00
CA PHE A 147 -11.73 -1.10 19.50
C PHE A 147 -11.72 -1.12 17.98
N TRP A 148 -12.57 -1.94 17.39
CA TRP A 148 -12.88 -1.96 15.97
C TRP A 148 -14.37 -1.76 15.79
N THR A 149 -14.75 -0.66 15.16
CA THR A 149 -16.13 -0.37 14.79
C THR A 149 -16.43 -0.96 13.43
N ALA A 150 -17.43 -1.82 13.38
CA ALA A 150 -17.82 -2.51 12.16
C ALA A 150 -18.34 -1.54 11.09
N PRO A 151 -18.03 -1.79 9.79
CA PRO A 151 -18.47 -0.95 8.69
C PRO A 151 -19.99 -1.01 8.47
N SER A 152 -20.49 -0.15 7.58
CA SER A 152 -21.89 -0.15 7.16
C SER A 152 -22.31 -1.47 6.49
N SER A 153 -23.62 -1.73 6.49
CA SER A 153 -24.21 -2.86 5.78
C SER A 153 -23.86 -2.83 4.30
N GLY A 154 -23.60 -4.01 3.72
CA GLY A 154 -23.20 -4.15 2.31
C GLY A 154 -21.68 -4.20 2.08
N THR A 155 -20.86 -4.04 3.12
CA THR A 155 -19.39 -4.17 3.01
C THR A 155 -18.92 -5.61 2.75
N GLY A 156 -19.70 -6.61 3.18
CA GLY A 156 -19.34 -8.02 3.06
C GLY A 156 -18.39 -8.49 4.16
N CYS A 157 -17.80 -9.67 4.00
CA CYS A 157 -16.90 -10.23 5.01
C CYS A 157 -15.66 -9.35 5.22
N VAL A 158 -15.22 -9.25 6.48
CA VAL A 158 -14.02 -8.51 6.89
C VAL A 158 -13.06 -9.48 7.57
N ILE A 159 -11.78 -9.32 7.29
CA ILE A 159 -10.68 -10.08 7.88
C ILE A 159 -9.86 -9.10 8.73
N LEU A 160 -9.63 -9.47 9.98
CA LEU A 160 -8.78 -8.76 10.95
C LEU A 160 -7.43 -9.45 11.10
#